data_AF-A0A7W0VXN7-F1
#
_entry.id   AF-A0A7W0VXN7-F1
#
_cell.length_a   1.000
_cell.length_b   1.000
_cell.length_c   1.000
_cell.angle_alpha   90.00
_cell.angle_beta   90.00
_cell.angle_gamma   90.00
#
_symmetry.space_group_name_H-M   'P 1'
#
loop_
_entity.id
_entity.type
_entity.pdbx_description
1 polymer ?
#
loop_
_entity_poly.entity_id
_entity_poly.type
_entity_poly.pdbx_seq_one_letter_code
_entity_poly.pdbx_strand_id
1 'polypeptide(L)'
;MSIAEPAPSLSPLALALAAAGPIAIGGILAVHGTSPTPLVAVPAVVFGVVAATAPALYIATAAAGTAPSLATVVRAFGVAIGAFGIALAGLLLPAAFLSLSSTSPSTTFVVATAALGGAGLLALRRLGKELAPARVTSLTSGTVFLVWSAATLGIAGRLWWDLAKEVMS
;
A
#
# COMPACT_ATOMS: atom_id res chain seq x y z
N MET A 1 4.50 -31.14 -21.42
CA MET A 1 3.27 -31.03 -20.60
C MET A 1 3.55 -30.00 -19.53
N SER A 2 3.22 -28.72 -19.77
CA SER A 2 3.53 -27.62 -18.86
C SER A 2 2.46 -27.58 -17.77
N ILE A 3 2.83 -27.85 -16.53
CA ILE A 3 1.93 -27.69 -15.38
C ILE A 3 1.78 -26.18 -15.20
N ALA A 4 0.68 -25.62 -15.69
CA ALA A 4 0.32 -24.24 -15.40
C ALA A 4 0.05 -24.16 -13.89
N GLU A 5 0.94 -23.51 -13.14
CA GLU A 5 0.67 -23.18 -11.74
C GLU A 5 -0.69 -22.44 -11.67
N PRO A 6 -1.61 -22.86 -10.78
CA PRO A 6 -2.86 -22.16 -10.60
C PRO A 6 -2.57 -20.71 -10.16
N ALA A 7 -3.03 -19.76 -10.96
CA ALA A 7 -2.86 -18.34 -10.68
C ALA A 7 -3.43 -18.04 -9.28
N PRO A 8 -2.70 -17.31 -8.40
CA PRO A 8 -3.26 -16.87 -7.12
C PRO A 8 -4.58 -16.15 -7.33
N SER A 9 -5.65 -16.69 -6.74
CA SER A 9 -6.98 -16.12 -6.79
C SER A 9 -7.06 -14.89 -5.89
N LEU A 10 -7.78 -13.86 -6.36
CA LEU A 10 -8.12 -12.70 -5.54
C LEU A 10 -9.08 -13.15 -4.45
N SER A 11 -8.55 -13.38 -3.25
CA SER A 11 -9.38 -13.76 -2.10
C SER A 11 -10.26 -12.58 -1.69
N PRO A 12 -11.61 -12.71 -1.68
CA PRO A 12 -12.51 -11.66 -1.22
C PRO A 12 -12.20 -11.19 0.20
N LEU A 13 -11.74 -12.12 1.05
CA LEU A 13 -11.30 -11.82 2.40
C LEU A 13 -10.08 -10.89 2.41
N ALA A 14 -9.09 -11.12 1.54
CA ALA A 14 -7.89 -10.29 1.47
C ALA A 14 -8.22 -8.86 1.03
N LEU A 15 -9.19 -8.69 0.13
CA LEU A 15 -9.69 -7.38 -0.28
C LEU A 15 -10.47 -6.68 0.84
N ALA A 16 -11.31 -7.43 1.56
CA ALA A 16 -12.01 -6.89 2.73
C ALA A 16 -11.02 -6.43 3.82
N LEU A 17 -9.98 -7.21 4.09
CA LEU A 17 -8.90 -6.83 5.02
C LEU A 17 -8.13 -5.62 4.53
N ALA A 18 -7.88 -5.51 3.23
CA ALA A 18 -7.23 -4.34 2.65
C ALA A 18 -8.08 -3.08 2.87
N ALA A 19 -9.40 -3.15 2.69
CA ALA A 19 -10.29 -2.01 2.95
C ALA A 19 -10.38 -1.66 4.45
N ALA A 20 -10.54 -2.66 5.31
CA ALA A 20 -10.74 -2.47 6.74
C ALA A 20 -9.46 -2.05 7.49
N GLY A 21 -8.29 -2.50 7.05
CA GLY A 21 -7.04 -2.28 7.76
C GLY A 21 -6.65 -0.80 7.92
N PRO A 22 -6.62 0.00 6.84
CA PRO A 22 -6.35 1.44 6.92
C PRO A 22 -7.39 2.19 7.76
N ILE A 23 -8.66 1.76 7.72
CA ILE A 23 -9.72 2.33 8.58
C ILE A 23 -9.41 2.04 10.06
N ALA A 24 -9.01 0.81 10.39
CA ALA A 24 -8.63 0.43 11.75
C ALA A 24 -7.40 1.23 12.24
N ILE A 25 -6.39 1.44 11.39
CA ILE A 25 -5.25 2.32 11.72
C ILE A 25 -5.72 3.77 11.94
N GLY A 26 -6.62 4.28 11.08
CA GLY A 26 -7.26 5.58 11.27
C GLY A 26 -7.98 5.68 12.62
N GLY A 27 -8.68 4.62 13.05
CA GLY A 27 -9.31 4.55 14.35
C GLY A 27 -8.31 4.61 15.51
N ILE A 28 -7.21 3.87 15.42
CA ILE A 28 -6.14 3.90 16.43
C ILE A 28 -5.59 5.34 16.59
N LEU A 29 -5.37 6.03 15.48
CA LEU A 29 -4.89 7.43 15.47
C LEU A 29 -5.95 8.39 16.00
N ALA A 30 -7.21 8.26 15.58
CA ALA A 30 -8.31 9.12 15.99
C ALA A 30 -8.61 9.04 17.49
N VAL A 31 -8.46 7.86 18.10
CA VAL A 31 -8.61 7.69 19.56
C VAL A 31 -7.56 8.49 20.34
N HIS A 32 -6.36 8.67 19.79
CA HIS A 32 -5.27 9.39 20.46
C HIS A 32 -5.22 10.88 20.15
N GLY A 33 -5.51 11.28 18.92
CA GLY A 33 -5.47 12.68 18.52
C GLY A 33 -6.86 13.22 18.26
N THR A 34 -7.69 13.34 19.32
CA THR A 34 -9.02 13.99 19.50
C THR A 34 -9.87 14.44 18.29
N SER A 35 -9.65 13.87 17.12
CA SER A 35 -10.09 14.30 15.81
C SER A 35 -10.42 13.06 14.98
N PRO A 36 -11.56 13.06 14.27
CA PRO A 36 -11.92 11.97 13.38
C PRO A 36 -11.17 12.00 12.04
N THR A 37 -10.38 13.04 11.72
CA THR A 37 -9.69 13.19 10.43
C THR A 37 -8.95 11.91 9.98
N PRO A 38 -8.20 11.19 10.85
CA PRO A 38 -7.48 10.00 10.45
C PRO A 38 -8.36 8.86 9.92
N LEU A 39 -9.63 8.76 10.32
CA LEU A 39 -10.55 7.72 9.82
C LEU A 39 -10.78 7.80 8.31
N VAL A 40 -10.69 9.00 7.73
CA VAL A 40 -10.84 9.24 6.30
C VAL A 40 -9.48 9.45 5.63
N ALA A 41 -8.59 10.19 6.27
CA ALA A 41 -7.29 10.53 5.69
C ALA A 41 -6.40 9.29 5.47
N VAL A 42 -6.36 8.35 6.42
CA VAL A 42 -5.52 7.16 6.30
C VAL A 42 -5.89 6.29 5.08
N PRO A 43 -7.16 5.84 4.89
CA PRO A 43 -7.53 5.11 3.68
C PRO A 43 -7.38 5.95 2.41
N ALA A 44 -7.63 7.27 2.46
CA ALA A 44 -7.45 8.16 1.32
C ALA A 44 -5.98 8.26 0.89
N VAL A 45 -5.03 8.34 1.83
CA VAL A 45 -3.60 8.35 1.51
C VAL A 45 -3.17 6.99 0.96
N VAL A 46 -3.56 5.88 1.61
CA VAL A 46 -3.16 4.53 1.20
C VAL A 46 -3.68 4.18 -0.18
N PHE A 47 -4.96 4.40 -0.44
CA PHE A 47 -5.60 3.98 -1.70
C PHE A 47 -5.67 5.09 -2.74
N GLY A 48 -5.93 6.33 -2.33
CA GLY A 48 -6.06 7.46 -3.24
C GLY A 48 -4.75 7.77 -3.95
N VAL A 49 -3.61 7.73 -3.25
CA VAL A 49 -2.30 7.97 -3.88
C VAL A 49 -1.99 6.89 -4.91
N VAL A 50 -2.18 5.61 -4.56
CA VAL A 50 -1.96 4.50 -5.49
C VAL A 50 -2.91 4.58 -6.68
N ALA A 51 -4.20 4.88 -6.46
CA ALA A 51 -5.19 5.02 -7.53
C ALA A 51 -4.85 6.19 -8.47
N ALA A 52 -4.34 7.30 -7.93
CA ALA A 52 -3.93 8.46 -8.72
C ALA A 52 -2.65 8.21 -9.53
N THR A 53 -1.69 7.45 -8.99
CA THR A 53 -0.40 7.24 -9.66
C THR A 53 -0.33 5.96 -10.51
N ALA A 54 -1.21 4.97 -10.31
CA ALA A 54 -1.20 3.71 -11.04
C ALA A 54 -1.35 3.88 -12.58
N PRO A 55 -2.21 4.78 -13.10
CA PRO A 55 -2.28 5.04 -14.54
C PRO A 55 -0.96 5.54 -15.13
N ALA A 56 -0.20 6.35 -14.38
CA ALA A 56 1.09 6.87 -14.84
C ALA A 56 2.13 5.75 -15.02
N LEU A 57 2.12 4.72 -14.17
CA LEU A 57 2.97 3.53 -14.34
C LEU A 57 2.63 2.79 -15.65
N TYR A 58 1.34 2.60 -15.92
CA TYR A 58 0.89 1.95 -17.16
C TYR A 58 1.29 2.75 -18.40
N ILE A 59 1.07 4.07 -18.39
CA ILE A 59 1.45 4.95 -19.51
C ILE A 59 2.95 4.94 -19.74
N ALA A 60 3.76 5.04 -18.67
CA ALA A 60 5.21 5.04 -18.78
C ALA A 60 5.76 3.71 -19.31
N THR A 61 5.19 2.57 -18.87
CA THR A 61 5.58 1.26 -19.40
C THR A 61 5.12 1.04 -20.84
N ALA A 62 3.97 1.60 -21.23
CA ALA A 62 3.51 1.59 -22.62
C ALA A 62 4.41 2.44 -23.53
N ALA A 63 4.79 3.64 -23.08
CA ALA A 63 5.73 4.51 -23.80
C ALA A 63 7.13 3.88 -23.94
N ALA A 64 7.54 3.05 -22.98
CA ALA A 64 8.78 2.27 -23.05
C ALA A 64 8.68 1.03 -23.97
N GLY A 65 7.51 0.75 -24.58
CA GLY A 65 7.31 -0.39 -25.49
C GLY A 65 7.23 -1.75 -24.79
N THR A 66 7.06 -1.77 -23.47
CA THR A 66 7.15 -2.98 -22.64
C THR A 66 5.92 -3.21 -21.76
N ALA A 67 4.80 -2.56 -22.10
CA ALA A 67 3.56 -2.66 -21.33
C ALA A 67 3.06 -4.11 -21.24
N PRO A 68 2.81 -4.63 -20.02
CA PRO A 68 2.02 -5.83 -19.84
C PRO A 68 0.58 -5.60 -20.31
N SER A 69 -0.15 -6.67 -20.57
CA SER A 69 -1.59 -6.56 -20.84
C SER A 69 -2.32 -5.88 -19.67
N LEU A 70 -3.37 -5.13 -19.96
CA LEU A 70 -4.18 -4.47 -18.92
C LEU A 70 -4.71 -5.47 -17.87
N ALA A 71 -5.11 -6.67 -18.31
CA ALA A 71 -5.56 -7.73 -17.41
C ALA A 71 -4.47 -8.17 -16.44
N THR A 72 -3.21 -8.26 -16.90
CA THR A 72 -2.05 -8.56 -16.05
C THR A 72 -1.82 -7.48 -15.01
N VAL A 73 -1.92 -6.21 -15.41
CA VAL A 73 -1.73 -5.06 -14.50
C VAL A 73 -2.80 -5.04 -13.43
N VAL A 74 -4.08 -5.14 -13.81
CA VAL A 74 -5.21 -5.18 -12.87
C VAL A 74 -5.06 -6.34 -11.89
N ARG A 75 -4.69 -7.53 -12.36
CA ARG A 75 -4.43 -8.69 -11.50
C ARG A 75 -3.27 -8.44 -10.55
N ALA A 76 -2.16 -7.88 -11.03
CA ALA A 76 -0.99 -7.61 -10.21
C ALA A 76 -1.30 -6.62 -9.06
N PHE A 77 -2.06 -5.56 -9.36
CA PHE A 77 -2.56 -4.63 -8.35
C PHE A 77 -3.52 -5.30 -7.37
N GLY A 78 -4.48 -6.10 -7.84
CA GLY A 78 -5.40 -6.82 -6.97
C GLY A 78 -4.68 -7.78 -6.01
N VAL A 79 -3.68 -8.51 -6.50
CA VAL A 79 -2.85 -9.41 -5.68
C VAL A 79 -2.00 -8.62 -4.68
N ALA A 80 -1.44 -7.48 -5.08
CA ALA A 80 -0.69 -6.61 -4.18
C ALA A 80 -1.57 -5.99 -3.08
N ILE A 81 -2.79 -5.56 -3.41
CA ILE A 81 -3.79 -5.07 -2.46
C ILE A 81 -4.19 -6.18 -1.49
N GLY A 82 -4.41 -7.40 -1.98
CA GLY A 82 -4.68 -8.55 -1.10
C GLY A 82 -3.51 -8.83 -0.14
N ALA A 83 -2.28 -8.80 -0.65
CA ALA A 83 -1.08 -8.96 0.18
C ALA A 83 -0.92 -7.85 1.22
N PHE A 84 -1.24 -6.60 0.85
CA PHE A 84 -1.31 -5.47 1.77
C PHE A 84 -2.32 -5.75 2.89
N GLY A 85 -3.55 -6.15 2.54
CA GLY A 85 -4.61 -6.43 3.51
C GLY A 85 -4.23 -7.54 4.49
N ILE A 86 -3.66 -8.64 3.99
CA ILE A 86 -3.20 -9.76 4.84
C ILE A 86 -2.06 -9.32 5.75
N ALA A 87 -1.05 -8.62 5.21
CA ALA A 87 0.07 -8.13 6.00
C ALA A 87 -0.40 -7.15 7.09
N LEU A 88 -1.27 -6.21 6.73
CA LEU A 88 -1.79 -5.23 7.67
C LEU A 88 -2.66 -5.90 8.73
N ALA A 89 -3.49 -6.88 8.38
CA ALA A 89 -4.27 -7.65 9.35
C ALA A 89 -3.39 -8.33 10.41
N GLY A 90 -2.24 -8.88 10.01
CA GLY A 90 -1.27 -9.46 10.94
C GLY A 90 -0.58 -8.42 11.84
N LEU A 91 -0.49 -7.16 11.39
CA LEU A 91 0.15 -6.06 12.12
C LEU A 91 -0.84 -5.24 12.96
N LEU A 92 -2.15 -5.33 12.70
CA LEU A 92 -3.17 -4.52 13.39
C LEU A 92 -3.19 -4.76 14.89
N LEU A 93 -3.15 -6.02 15.33
CA LEU A 93 -3.23 -6.34 16.75
C LEU A 93 -1.98 -5.87 17.52
N PRO A 94 -0.73 -6.15 17.06
CA PRO A 94 0.46 -5.56 17.65
C PRO A 94 0.43 -4.03 17.64
N ALA A 95 -0.01 -3.41 16.54
CA ALA A 95 -0.08 -1.96 16.43
C ALA A 95 -1.08 -1.36 17.41
N ALA A 96 -2.26 -1.96 17.57
CA ALA A 96 -3.27 -1.56 18.53
C ALA A 96 -2.75 -1.69 19.97
N PHE A 97 -2.14 -2.83 20.31
CA PHE A 97 -1.58 -3.06 21.65
C PHE A 97 -0.51 -2.02 22.01
N LEU A 98 0.47 -1.79 21.11
CA LEU A 98 1.54 -0.83 21.34
C LEU A 98 1.03 0.61 21.42
N SER A 99 0.03 0.95 20.59
CA SER A 99 -0.56 2.29 20.58
C SER A 99 -1.36 2.55 21.85
N LEU A 100 -2.19 1.60 22.30
CA LEU A 100 -2.99 1.72 23.51
C LEU A 100 -2.14 1.69 24.79
N SER A 101 -0.99 1.03 24.75
CA SER A 101 -0.04 0.99 25.87
C SER A 101 0.85 2.23 25.93
N SER A 102 0.81 3.09 24.91
CA SER A 102 1.62 4.29 24.84
C SER A 102 0.97 5.45 25.59
N THR A 103 1.78 6.23 26.31
CA THR A 103 1.37 7.51 26.89
C THR A 103 1.66 8.71 25.98
N SER A 104 2.33 8.49 24.85
CA SER A 104 2.72 9.54 23.90
C SER A 104 2.03 9.38 22.53
N PRO A 105 1.38 10.43 21.99
CA PRO A 105 0.83 10.43 20.63
C PRO A 105 1.88 10.14 19.54
N SER A 106 3.12 10.58 19.74
CA SER A 106 4.20 10.35 18.77
C SER A 106 4.49 8.87 18.58
N THR A 107 4.44 8.08 19.64
CA THR A 107 4.68 6.63 19.59
C THR A 107 3.56 5.93 18.83
N THR A 108 2.31 6.29 19.10
CA THR A 108 1.14 5.77 18.37
C THR A 108 1.25 6.06 16.88
N PHE A 109 1.71 7.27 16.52
CA PHE A 109 1.97 7.62 15.13
C PHE A 109 3.12 6.81 14.50
N VAL A 110 4.22 6.61 15.22
CA VAL A 110 5.35 5.77 14.76
C VAL A 110 4.90 4.32 14.54
N VAL A 111 4.11 3.76 15.45
CA VAL A 111 3.57 2.40 15.36
C VAL A 111 2.63 2.26 14.17
N ALA A 112 1.71 3.21 13.99
CA ALA A 112 0.81 3.24 12.83
C ALA A 112 1.60 3.34 11.51
N THR A 113 2.62 4.20 11.48
CA THR A 113 3.53 4.37 10.33
C THR A 113 4.27 3.07 10.03
N ALA A 114 4.80 2.40 11.06
CA ALA A 114 5.50 1.12 10.90
C ALA A 114 4.58 0.02 10.37
N ALA A 115 3.34 -0.05 10.87
CA ALA A 115 2.36 -1.03 10.40
C ALA A 115 1.98 -0.80 8.93
N LEU A 116 1.59 0.43 8.57
CA LEU A 116 1.21 0.80 7.20
C LEU A 116 2.40 0.72 6.24
N GLY A 117 3.55 1.25 6.63
CA GLY A 117 4.77 1.23 5.83
C GLY A 117 5.29 -0.18 5.62
N GLY A 118 5.25 -1.03 6.66
CA GLY A 118 5.62 -2.45 6.57
C GLY A 118 4.72 -3.23 5.62
N ALA A 119 3.40 -3.10 5.79
CA ALA A 119 2.42 -3.73 4.89
C ALA A 119 2.56 -3.20 3.45
N GLY A 120 2.73 -1.88 3.29
CA GLY A 120 2.93 -1.21 2.00
C GLY A 120 4.20 -1.69 1.28
N LEU A 121 5.30 -1.88 2.00
CA LEU A 121 6.54 -2.42 1.45
C LEU A 121 6.36 -3.86 0.97
N LEU A 122 5.65 -4.70 1.72
CA LEU A 122 5.35 -6.07 1.31
C LEU A 122 4.45 -6.10 0.06
N ALA A 123 3.44 -5.23 0.01
CA ALA A 123 2.57 -5.08 -1.14
C ALA A 123 3.33 -4.61 -2.38
N LEU A 124 4.24 -3.63 -2.23
CA LEU A 124 5.08 -3.13 -3.32
C LEU A 124 6.03 -4.21 -3.85
N ARG A 125 6.64 -5.00 -2.94
CA ARG A 125 7.45 -6.17 -3.33
C ARG A 125 6.62 -7.20 -4.08
N ARG A 126 5.38 -7.45 -3.65
CA ARG A 126 4.46 -8.38 -4.32
C ARG A 126 4.06 -7.87 -5.70
N LEU A 127 3.71 -6.59 -5.83
CA LEU A 127 3.41 -5.94 -7.10
C LEU A 127 4.59 -6.07 -8.07
N GLY A 128 5.80 -5.81 -7.57
CA GLY A 128 7.02 -6.03 -8.33
C GLY A 128 7.12 -7.47 -8.83
N LYS A 129 6.94 -8.47 -7.97
CA LYS A 129 7.01 -9.88 -8.39
C LYS A 129 5.98 -10.22 -9.47
N GLU A 130 4.75 -9.73 -9.35
CA GLU A 130 3.70 -9.97 -10.35
C GLU A 130 3.99 -9.26 -11.69
N LEU A 131 4.66 -8.10 -11.67
CA LEU A 131 5.09 -7.40 -12.88
C LEU A 131 6.48 -7.83 -13.39
N ALA A 132 7.18 -8.71 -12.67
CA ALA A 132 8.55 -9.14 -13.01
C ALA A 132 8.68 -9.79 -14.40
N PRO A 133 7.73 -10.61 -14.89
CA PRO A 133 7.84 -11.18 -16.23
C PRO A 133 7.98 -10.13 -17.33
N ALA A 134 7.40 -8.93 -17.16
CA ALA A 134 7.54 -7.79 -18.08
C ALA A 134 8.79 -6.93 -17.80
N ARG A 135 9.49 -7.16 -16.68
CA ARG A 135 10.74 -6.48 -16.30
C ARG A 135 11.99 -7.26 -16.68
N VAL A 136 11.92 -8.60 -16.68
CA VAL A 136 13.04 -9.46 -17.11
C VAL A 136 13.39 -9.23 -18.58
N THR A 137 12.44 -8.77 -19.39
CA THR A 137 12.65 -8.44 -20.81
C THR A 137 13.27 -7.05 -21.04
N SER A 138 13.32 -6.16 -20.04
CA SER A 138 13.82 -4.79 -20.21
C SER A 138 14.23 -4.09 -18.91
N LEU A 139 15.49 -3.62 -18.85
CA LEU A 139 16.01 -2.75 -17.80
C LEU A 139 15.21 -1.44 -17.64
N THR A 140 14.61 -0.97 -18.74
CA THR A 140 13.77 0.24 -18.77
C THR A 140 12.50 0.04 -17.93
N SER A 141 11.83 -1.11 -18.05
CA SER A 141 10.64 -1.44 -17.24
C SER A 141 10.96 -1.48 -15.73
N GLY A 142 12.13 -2.00 -15.37
CA GLY A 142 12.60 -2.01 -13.98
C GLY A 142 12.79 -0.60 -13.43
N THR A 143 13.44 0.26 -14.20
CA THR A 143 13.70 1.66 -13.83
C THR A 143 12.40 2.46 -13.71
N VAL A 144 11.48 2.32 -14.66
CA VAL A 144 10.16 2.98 -14.61
C VAL A 144 9.41 2.58 -13.34
N PHE A 145 9.39 1.29 -13.00
CA PHE A 145 8.74 0.83 -11.78
C PHE A 145 9.39 1.43 -10.52
N LEU A 146 10.72 1.50 -10.44
CA LEU A 146 11.42 2.08 -9.30
C LEU A 146 11.14 3.57 -9.15
N VAL A 147 11.20 4.33 -10.24
CA VAL A 147 10.91 5.77 -10.26
C VAL A 147 9.47 6.02 -9.83
N TRP A 148 8.51 5.28 -10.40
CA TRP A 148 7.10 5.36 -10.01
C TRP A 148 6.89 5.01 -8.53
N SER A 149 7.55 3.97 -8.04
CA SER A 149 7.46 3.55 -6.63
C SER A 149 7.97 4.65 -5.70
N ALA A 150 9.14 5.23 -6.02
CA ALA A 150 9.73 6.32 -5.25
C ALA A 150 8.83 7.57 -5.26
N ALA A 151 8.28 7.95 -6.41
CA ALA A 151 7.36 9.07 -6.53
C ALA A 151 6.07 8.84 -5.73
N THR A 152 5.48 7.65 -5.83
CA THR A 152 4.25 7.27 -5.11
C THR A 152 4.49 7.30 -3.59
N LEU A 153 5.61 6.75 -3.12
CA LEU A 153 6.00 6.80 -1.71
C LEU A 153 6.28 8.23 -1.24
N GLY A 154 6.90 9.07 -2.09
CA GLY A 154 7.15 10.48 -1.78
C GLY A 154 5.86 11.28 -1.58
N ILE A 155 4.88 11.10 -2.48
CA ILE A 155 3.55 11.73 -2.37
C ILE A 155 2.83 11.23 -1.12
N ALA A 156 2.76 9.90 -0.93
CA ALA A 156 2.12 9.32 0.25
C ALA A 156 2.79 9.79 1.55
N GLY A 157 4.12 9.82 1.60
CA GLY A 157 4.88 10.29 2.75
C GLY A 157 4.65 11.77 3.05
N ARG A 158 4.54 12.61 2.01
CA ARG A 158 4.23 14.04 2.19
C ARG A 158 2.84 14.24 2.81
N LEU A 159 1.82 13.55 2.28
CA LEU A 159 0.45 13.63 2.80
C LEU A 159 0.34 13.03 4.21
N TRP A 160 1.05 11.93 4.46
CA TRP A 160 1.16 11.31 5.78
C TRP A 160 1.79 12.27 6.81
N TRP A 161 2.81 13.01 6.41
CA TRP A 161 3.45 14.02 7.26
C TRP A 161 2.52 15.19 7.59
N ASP A 162 1.68 15.63 6.65
CA ASP A 162 0.67 16.65 6.91
C ASP A 162 -0.37 16.15 7.91
N LEU A 163 -0.84 14.91 7.76
CA LEU A 163 -1.71 14.25 8.74
C LEU A 163 -1.04 14.14 10.12
N ALA A 164 0.26 13.80 10.16
CA ALA A 164 1.02 13.71 11.40
C ALA A 164 0.97 15.03 12.17
N LYS A 165 1.20 16.15 11.48
CA LYS A 165 1.20 17.49 12.08
C LYS A 165 -0.15 17.85 12.67
N GLU A 166 -1.24 17.55 11.96
CA GLU A 166 -2.60 17.82 12.43
C GLU A 166 -2.95 16.98 13.67
N VAL A 167 -2.53 15.71 13.71
CA VAL A 167 -2.81 14.80 14.83
C VAL A 167 -1.98 15.13 16.08
N MET A 168 -0.79 15.72 15.90
CA MET A 168 0.15 16.04 16.99
C MET A 168 0.06 17.49 17.49
N SER A 169 -0.66 18.36 16.80
CA SER A 169 -0.91 19.76 17.21
C SER A 169 -2.05 19.86 18.21
#